data_AF-K2FMX1-F1
#
_entry.id   AF-K2FMX1-F1
#
_cell.length_a   1.000
_cell.length_b   1.000
_cell.length_c   1.000
_cell.angle_alpha   90.00
_cell.angle_beta   90.00
_cell.angle_gamma   90.00
#
_symmetry.space_group_name_H-M   'P 1'
#
loop_
_entity.id
_entity.type
_entity.pdbx_description
1 polymer ?
#
loop_
_entity_poly.entity_id
_entity_poly.type
_entity_poly.pdbx_seq_one_letter_code
_entity_poly.pdbx_strand_id
1 'polypeptide(L)'
;MAKTDAIINIKKAQFLAPHEMRHILHKCLEAGNDKLIICERGSAFGYNNLVVDMLGFDIMKEMNVPVFFDVTHALQTPGGRADSAGGRRAQIT
;
A
#
# COMPACT_ATOMS: atom_id res chain seq x y z
N MET A 1 15.71 -3.26 -7.43
CA MET A 1 15.37 -1.91 -6.92
C MET A 1 16.31 -1.48 -5.80
N ALA A 2 16.45 -2.21 -4.68
CA ALA A 2 17.31 -1.80 -3.54
C ALA A 2 18.73 -1.32 -3.91
N LYS A 3 19.44 -2.05 -4.79
CA LYS A 3 20.79 -1.72 -5.25
C LYS A 3 20.96 -0.37 -5.98
N THR A 4 19.86 0.31 -6.32
CA THR A 4 19.91 1.61 -7.04
C THR A 4 20.14 2.81 -6.13
N ASP A 5 20.12 2.62 -4.80
CA ASP A 5 20.21 3.67 -3.77
C ASP A 5 19.11 4.75 -3.84
N ALA A 6 18.13 4.57 -4.73
CA ALA A 6 16.94 5.40 -4.82
C ALA A 6 15.98 5.15 -3.64
N ILE A 7 15.16 6.14 -3.33
CA ILE A 7 14.05 6.00 -2.38
C ILE A 7 13.02 5.03 -2.95
N ILE A 8 12.60 4.03 -2.18
CA ILE A 8 11.66 3.00 -2.60
C ILE A 8 10.31 3.20 -1.91
N ASN A 9 9.28 3.47 -2.71
CA ASN A 9 7.89 3.47 -2.25
C ASN A 9 7.25 2.10 -2.44
N ILE A 10 6.93 1.43 -1.34
CA ILE A 10 6.33 0.10 -1.31
C ILE A 10 4.82 0.24 -1.13
N LYS A 11 4.07 0.06 -2.22
CA LYS A 11 2.61 -0.07 -2.18
C LYS A 11 2.25 -1.37 -1.46
N LYS A 12 1.55 -1.30 -0.33
CA LYS A 12 1.00 -2.49 0.34
C LYS A 12 0.07 -3.20 -0.64
N ALA A 13 0.29 -4.50 -0.84
CA ALA A 13 -0.56 -5.29 -1.73
C ALA A 13 -1.97 -5.44 -1.14
N GLN A 14 -2.98 -5.57 -2.00
CA GLN A 14 -4.39 -5.66 -1.55
C GLN A 14 -4.67 -6.93 -0.73
N PHE A 15 -3.85 -7.97 -0.87
CA PHE A 15 -3.98 -9.24 -0.15
C PHE A 15 -3.13 -9.30 1.13
N LEU A 16 -2.27 -8.31 1.38
CA LEU A 16 -1.27 -8.38 2.44
C LEU A 16 -1.74 -7.67 3.71
N ALA A 17 -1.50 -8.30 4.87
CA ALA A 17 -1.76 -7.68 6.15
C ALA A 17 -0.71 -6.59 6.47
N PRO A 18 -1.06 -5.52 7.21
CA PRO A 18 -0.12 -4.43 7.52
C PRO A 18 1.18 -4.88 8.18
N HIS A 19 1.13 -5.81 9.14
CA HIS A 19 2.30 -6.29 9.87
C HIS A 19 3.28 -7.11 9.01
N GLU A 20 2.82 -7.69 7.90
CA GLU A 20 3.66 -8.46 6.99
C GLU A 20 4.58 -7.59 6.12
N MET A 21 4.31 -6.27 6.05
CA MET A 21 5.16 -5.30 5.35
C MET A 21 6.61 -5.31 5.87
N ARG A 22 6.82 -5.68 7.14
CA ARG A 22 8.16 -5.86 7.73
C ARG A 22 9.06 -6.77 6.89
N HIS A 23 8.51 -7.82 6.30
CA HIS A 23 9.29 -8.77 5.51
C HIS A 23 9.78 -8.17 4.20
N ILE A 24 9.04 -7.22 3.62
CA ILE A 24 9.46 -6.49 2.42
C ILE A 24 10.54 -5.48 2.80
N LEU A 25 10.39 -4.78 3.92
CA LEU A 25 11.41 -3.87 4.43
C LEU A 25 12.74 -4.60 4.67
N HIS A 26 12.69 -5.75 5.34
CA HIS A 26 13.89 -6.56 5.63
C HIS A 26 14.63 -6.94 4.34
N LYS A 27 13.93 -7.34 3.28
CA LYS A 27 14.56 -7.64 1.98
C LYS A 27 15.26 -6.44 1.37
N CYS A 28 14.72 -5.23 1.54
CA CYS A 28 15.37 -4.01 1.05
C CYS A 28 16.60 -3.65 1.90
N LEU A 29 16.49 -3.80 3.23
CA LEU A 29 17.59 -3.56 4.18
C LEU A 29 18.75 -4.55 3.98
N GLU A 30 18.47 -5.85 3.83
CA GLU A 30 19.47 -6.89 3.52
C GLU A 30 20.18 -6.62 2.19
N ALA A 31 19.48 -5.99 1.24
CA ALA A 31 20.03 -5.57 -0.03
C ALA A 31 20.75 -4.20 0.03
N GLY A 32 20.89 -3.60 1.22
CA GLY A 32 21.66 -2.39 1.49
C GLY A 32 20.91 -1.07 1.25
N ASN A 33 19.58 -1.05 1.32
CA ASN A 33 18.79 0.17 1.14
C ASN A 33 17.79 0.38 2.29
N ASP A 34 17.97 1.47 3.02
CA ASP A 34 17.16 1.92 4.15
C ASP A 34 16.23 3.10 3.81
N LYS A 35 16.26 3.61 2.58
CA LYS A 35 15.45 4.73 2.08
C LYS A 35 14.07 4.24 1.63
N LEU A 36 13.26 3.78 2.58
CA LEU A 36 12.00 3.08 2.31
C LEU A 36 10.78 3.91 2.76
N ILE A 37 9.69 3.80 2.00
CA ILE A 37 8.37 4.37 2.31
C ILE A 37 7.34 3.25 2.17
N ILE A 38 6.38 3.18 3.10
CA ILE A 38 5.22 2.31 2.98
C ILE A 38 4.03 3.12 2.47
N CYS A 39 3.23 2.56 1.58
CA CYS A 39 2.04 3.22 1.05
C CYS A 39 0.80 2.33 1.14
N GLU A 40 -0.17 2.77 1.94
CA GLU A 40 -1.50 2.18 2.04
C GLU A 40 -2.34 2.53 0.80
N ARG A 41 -3.05 1.55 0.25
CA ARG A 41 -3.87 1.71 -0.97
C ARG A 41 -5.13 0.84 -0.99
N GLY A 42 -5.58 0.37 0.17
CA GLY A 42 -6.74 -0.49 0.37
C GLY A 42 -6.41 -1.98 0.30
N SER A 43 -7.16 -2.75 1.09
CA SER A 43 -7.16 -4.22 1.11
C SER A 43 -8.39 -4.75 0.39
N ALA A 44 -8.26 -5.93 -0.23
CA ALA A 44 -9.38 -6.59 -0.91
C ALA A 44 -10.52 -6.87 0.08
N PHE A 45 -11.73 -6.46 -0.28
CA PHE A 45 -12.92 -6.65 0.55
C PHE A 45 -14.04 -7.26 -0.29
N GLY A 46 -14.07 -8.59 -0.35
CA GLY A 46 -14.90 -9.31 -1.31
C GLY A 46 -14.42 -9.08 -2.75
N TYR A 47 -15.33 -9.23 -3.72
CA TYR A 47 -15.02 -9.06 -5.13
C TYR A 47 -15.11 -7.60 -5.57
N ASN A 48 -14.15 -7.19 -6.41
CA ASN A 48 -14.13 -5.88 -7.08
C ASN A 48 -14.20 -4.66 -6.15
N ASN A 49 -13.83 -4.82 -4.89
CA ASN A 49 -13.90 -3.76 -3.90
C ASN A 49 -12.70 -3.74 -2.95
N LEU A 50 -12.46 -2.56 -2.38
CA LEU A 50 -11.38 -2.29 -1.45
C LEU A 50 -11.93 -1.60 -0.20
N VAL A 51 -11.35 -1.95 0.95
CA VAL A 51 -11.55 -1.25 2.22
C VAL A 51 -10.21 -0.74 2.73
N VAL A 52 -10.21 0.43 3.35
CA VAL A 52 -9.04 0.95 4.06
C VAL A 52 -9.23 0.66 5.54
N ASP A 53 -8.36 -0.18 6.09
CA ASP A 53 -8.27 -0.38 7.53
C ASP A 53 -7.37 0.70 8.15
N MET A 54 -7.99 1.65 8.84
CA MET A 54 -7.26 2.77 9.45
C MET A 54 -6.36 2.33 10.61
N LEU A 55 -6.65 1.20 11.26
CA LEU A 55 -5.82 0.65 12.34
C LEU A 55 -4.48 0.12 11.79
N GLY A 56 -4.47 -0.31 10.53
CA GLY A 56 -3.26 -0.76 9.85
C GLY A 56 -2.16 0.31 9.78
N PHE A 57 -2.52 1.59 9.77
CA PHE A 57 -1.52 2.67 9.78
C PHE A 57 -0.68 2.67 11.05
N ASP A 58 -1.28 2.44 12.22
CA ASP A 58 -0.53 2.46 13.47
C ASP A 58 0.47 1.31 13.54
N ILE A 59 0.06 0.12 13.07
CA ILE A 59 0.95 -1.04 12.90
C ILE A 59 2.12 -0.72 11.95
N MET A 60 1.86 -0.03 10.83
CA MET A 60 2.92 0.32 9.88
C MET A 60 3.85 1.43 10.40
N LYS A 61 3.34 2.38 11.21
CA LYS A 61 4.16 3.43 11.83
C LYS A 61 5.17 2.86 12.83
N GLU A 62 4.85 1.77 13.51
CA GLU A 62 5.79 1.07 14.41
C GLU A 62 7.05 0.57 13.70
N MET A 63 7.03 0.45 12.36
CA MET A 63 8.17 0.02 11.55
C MET A 63 9.21 1.12 11.32
N ASN A 64 9.02 2.33 11.88
CA ASN A 64 9.94 3.48 11.79
C ASN A 64 10.30 3.90 10.36
N VAL A 65 9.35 3.78 9.42
CA VAL A 65 9.46 4.29 8.05
C VAL A 65 8.28 5.21 7.73
N PRO A 66 8.41 6.20 6.85
CA PRO A 66 7.29 7.04 6.43
C PRO A 66 6.13 6.21 5.87
N VAL A 67 4.91 6.54 6.27
CA VAL A 67 3.68 5.89 5.81
C VAL A 67 2.81 6.87 5.03
N PHE A 68 2.50 6.54 3.79
CA PHE A 68 1.70 7.34 2.87
C PHE A 68 0.32 6.71 2.67
N PHE A 69 -0.68 7.54 2.39
CA PHE A 69 -2.00 7.06 1.98
C PHE A 69 -2.27 7.41 0.52
N ASP A 70 -2.36 6.40 -0.34
CA ASP A 70 -2.80 6.54 -1.73
C ASP A 70 -4.33 6.54 -1.79
N VAL A 71 -4.90 7.69 -1.45
CA VAL A 71 -6.35 7.90 -1.41
C VAL A 71 -7.01 7.60 -2.76
N THR A 72 -6.34 7.90 -3.88
CA THR A 72 -6.90 7.70 -5.22
C THR A 72 -7.12 6.23 -5.53
N HIS A 73 -6.13 5.38 -5.23
CA HIS A 73 -6.19 3.95 -5.49
C HIS A 73 -6.97 3.17 -4.43
N ALA A 74 -7.06 3.69 -3.20
CA ALA A 74 -7.95 3.17 -2.17
C ALA A 74 -9.43 3.25 -2.58
N LEU A 75 -9.79 4.23 -3.41
CA LEU A 75 -11.13 4.41 -3.95
C LEU A 75 -11.41 3.59 -5.21
N GLN A 76 -10.45 2.80 -5.69
CA GLN A 76 -10.62 1.98 -6.87
C GLN A 76 -11.66 0.87 -6.64
N THR A 77 -12.42 0.54 -7.68
CA THR A 77 -13.14 -0.74 -7.82
C THR A 77 -12.38 -1.61 -8.82
N PRO A 78 -11.51 -2.53 -8.35
CA PRO A 78 -10.73 -3.38 -9.25
C PRO A 78 -11.65 -4.16 -10.19
N GLY A 79 -11.48 -4.04 -11.51
CA GLY A 79 -12.39 -4.68 -12.49
C GLY A 79 -13.85 -4.19 -12.43
N GLY A 80 -14.09 -2.99 -11.88
CA GLY A 80 -15.44 -2.43 -11.77
C GLY A 80 -16.07 -1.96 -13.10
N ARG A 81 -15.35 -2.06 -14.22
CA ARG A 81 -15.84 -1.85 -15.58
C ARG A 81 -15.50 -3.08 -16.42
N ALA A 82 -16.13 -3.21 -17.59
CA ALA A 82 -15.97 -4.38 -18.46
C ALA A 82 -14.51 -4.65 -18.89
N ASP A 83 -13.71 -3.60 -19.07
CA ASP A 83 -12.35 -3.65 -19.60
C ASP A 83 -11.31 -2.95 -18.69
N SER A 84 -11.73 -2.42 -17.54
CA SER A 84 -10.93 -1.50 -16.75
C SER A 84 -11.37 -1.44 -15.29
N ALA A 85 -10.58 -0.77 -14.46
CA ALA A 85 -11.01 -0.45 -13.10
C ALA A 85 -11.95 0.75 -13.07
N GLY A 86 -12.93 0.72 -12.17
CA GLY A 86 -13.69 1.90 -11.81
C GLY A 86 -13.06 2.63 -10.61
N GLY A 87 -13.79 3.61 -10.07
CA GLY A 87 -13.37 4.30 -8.85
C GLY A 87 -14.47 5.18 -8.26
N ARG A 88 -14.27 5.60 -7.02
CA ARG A 88 -15.24 6.36 -6.21
C ARG A 88 -14.76 7.78 -5.91
N ARG A 89 -14.33 8.53 -6.94
CA ARG A 89 -13.79 9.90 -6.79
C ARG A 89 -14.70 10.84 -5.97
N ALA A 90 -16.02 10.69 -6.08
CA ALA A 90 -16.99 11.53 -5.37
C ALA A 90 -16.92 11.42 -3.83
N GLN A 91 -16.22 10.43 -3.27
CA GLN A 91 -16.10 10.25 -1.82
C GLN A 91 -15.04 11.15 -1.16
N ILE A 92 -14.29 11.94 -1.94
CA ILE A 92 -13.19 12.79 -1.46
C ILE A 92 -13.29 14.24 -1.99
N THR A 93 -14.52 14.69 -2.23
CA THR A 93 -14.84 16.07 -2.66
C THR A 93 -15.36 16.91 -1.52
#